data_AF-A0A7W9INM8-F1
#
_entry.id   AF-A0A7W9INM8-F1
#
_cell.length_a   1.000
_cell.length_b   1.000
_cell.length_c   1.000
_cell.angle_alpha   90.00
_cell.angle_beta   90.00
_cell.angle_gamma   90.00
#
_symmetry.space_group_name_H-M   'P 1'
#
loop_
_entity.id
_entity.type
_entity.pdbx_description
1 polymer ?
#
loop_
_entity_poly.entity_id
_entity_poly.type
_entity_poly.pdbx_seq_one_letter_code
_entity_poly.pdbx_strand_id
1 'polypeptide(L)' 'MQAVNFVSDDPAQAGTMMMTWEVTAVDHRTRVDFRADDVPVGIFADDHAAGLSSSLANLAEHLET' A
#
# COMPACT_ATOMS: atom_id res chain seq x y z
N MET A 1 4.40 -10.39 4.67
CA MET A 1 3.57 -9.48 5.50
C MET A 1 4.48 -8.40 6.06
N GLN A 2 3.97 -7.18 6.17
CA GLN A 2 4.69 -6.02 6.66
C GLN A 2 3.81 -5.29 7.67
N ALA A 3 4.38 -4.93 8.82
CA ALA A 3 3.73 -4.06 9.80
C ALA A 3 4.17 -2.61 9.57
N VAL A 4 3.21 -1.69 9.54
CA VAL A 4 3.46 -0.24 9.40
C VAL A 4 2.89 0.46 10.63
N ASN A 5 3.77 1.10 11.39
CA ASN A 5 3.39 1.80 12.61
C ASN A 5 3.11 3.28 12.32
N PHE A 6 1.89 3.71 12.61
CA PHE A 6 1.48 5.10 12.61
C PHE A 6 1.63 5.66 14.01
N VAL A 7 2.59 6.57 14.17
CA VAL A 7 2.87 7.26 15.43
C VAL A 7 2.15 8.59 15.42
N SER A 8 1.27 8.81 16.39
CA SER A 8 0.54 10.07 16.59
C SER A 8 0.34 10.29 18.09
N ASP A 9 0.29 11.56 18.49
CA ASP A 9 -0.11 11.95 19.85
C ASP A 9 -1.64 11.80 20.05
N ASP A 10 -2.42 11.82 18.96
CA ASP A 10 -3.84 11.48 18.97
C ASP A 10 -4.01 9.95 18.89
N PRO A 11 -4.48 9.28 19.96
CA PRO A 11 -4.65 7.83 19.99
C PRO A 11 -5.63 7.31 18.93
N ALA A 12 -6.55 8.15 18.44
CA ALA A 12 -7.46 7.75 17.37
C ALA A 12 -6.70 7.52 16.05
N GLN A 13 -5.62 8.26 15.81
CA GLN A 13 -4.83 8.22 14.59
C GLN A 13 -3.56 7.37 14.70
N ALA A 14 -3.24 6.89 15.91
CA ALA A 14 -2.15 5.95 16.15
C ALA A 14 -2.62 4.50 15.91
N GLY A 15 -1.71 3.65 15.46
CA GLY A 15 -2.02 2.24 15.24
C GLY A 15 -1.01 1.51 14.37
N THR A 16 -1.22 0.21 14.18
CA THR A 16 -0.39 -0.60 13.29
C THR A 16 -1.27 -1.16 12.17
N MET A 17 -0.97 -0.74 10.94
CA MET A 17 -1.56 -1.33 9.74
C MET A 17 -0.75 -2.56 9.33
N MET A 18 -1.44 -3.64 8.98
CA MET A 18 -0.82 -4.83 8.41
C MET A 18 -0.99 -4.84 6.90
N MET A 19 0.14 -4.82 6.18
CA MET A 19 0.17 -4.97 4.73
C MET A 19 0.54 -6.39 4.34
N THR A 20 -0.29 -6.97 3.47
CA THR A 20 0.03 -8.19 2.73
C THR A 20 0.31 -7.81 1.30
N TRP A 21 1.44 -8.28 0.78
CA TRP A 21 1.88 -8.07 -0.60
C TRP A 21 2.08 -9.40 -1.27
N GLU A 22 1.57 -9.52 -2.49
CA GLU A 22 1.83 -10.66 -3.37
C GLU A 22 2.35 -10.11 -4.69
N VAL A 23 3.51 -10.62 -5.10
CA VAL A 23 4.19 -10.20 -6.32
C VAL A 23 4.38 -11.44 -7.18
N THR A 24 3.73 -11.45 -8.32
CA THR A 24 3.71 -12.60 -9.22
C THR A 24 4.24 -12.20 -10.58
N ALA A 25 5.24 -12.91 -11.07
CA ALA A 25 5.68 -12.76 -12.45
C ALA A 25 4.57 -13.23 -13.41
N VAL A 26 4.23 -12.41 -14.39
CA VAL A 26 3.21 -12.69 -15.41
C VAL A 26 3.75 -12.31 -16.79
N ASP A 27 3.99 -13.30 -17.66
CA ASP A 27 4.66 -13.11 -18.96
C ASP A 27 5.92 -12.21 -18.84
N HIS A 28 5.92 -11.05 -19.50
CA HIS A 28 7.00 -10.05 -19.48
C HIS A 28 6.76 -8.91 -18.47
N ARG A 29 5.88 -9.12 -17.48
CA ARG A 29 5.44 -8.12 -16.51
C ARG A 29 5.36 -8.72 -15.11
N THR A 30 4.98 -7.88 -14.15
CA THR A 30 4.73 -8.27 -12.77
C THR A 30 3.32 -7.83 -12.38
N ARG A 31 2.55 -8.76 -11.80
CA ARG A 31 1.29 -8.45 -11.13
C ARG A 31 1.59 -8.24 -9.65
N VAL A 32 1.07 -7.15 -9.09
CA VAL A 32 1.19 -6.81 -7.67
C VAL A 32 -0.22 -6.73 -7.09
N ASP A 33 -0.52 -7.62 -6.16
CA ASP A 33 -1.73 -7.56 -5.34
C ASP A 33 -1.34 -7.12 -3.93
N PHE A 34 -2.16 -6.27 -3.31
CA PHE A 34 -1.95 -5.86 -1.93
C PHE A 34 -3.27 -5.83 -1.15
N ARG A 35 -3.16 -6.03 0.16
CA ARG A 35 -4.23 -5.84 1.12
C ARG A 35 -3.68 -5.11 2.32
N ALA A 36 -4.41 -4.09 2.77
CA ALA A 36 -4.11 -3.33 3.96
C ALA A 36 -5.22 -3.54 4.99
N ASP A 37 -4.86 -4.10 6.14
CA ASP A 37 -5.76 -4.35 7.27
C ASP A 37 -5.39 -3.46 8.44
N ASP A 38 -6.35 -3.24 9.34
CA ASP A 38 -6.17 -2.40 10.54
C ASP A 38 -5.65 -0.99 10.19
N VAL A 39 -6.13 -0.46 9.05
CA VAL A 39 -5.79 0.88 8.57
C VAL A 39 -6.30 1.91 9.60
N PRO A 40 -5.45 2.82 10.09
CA PRO A 40 -5.86 3.84 11.05
C PRO A 40 -7.02 4.71 10.56
N VAL A 41 -7.83 5.20 11.50
CA VAL A 41 -8.95 6.09 11.19
C VAL A 41 -8.44 7.37 10.49
N GLY A 42 -9.14 7.80 9.45
CA GLY A 42 -8.77 8.97 8.64
C GLY A 42 -8.00 8.65 7.37
N ILE A 43 -7.59 7.40 7.15
CA ILE A 43 -7.11 6.93 5.84
C ILE A 43 -8.25 6.14 5.19
N PHE A 44 -8.96 6.78 4.27
CA PHE A 44 -10.04 6.12 3.54
C PHE A 44 -9.49 5.09 2.56
N ALA A 45 -10.16 3.93 2.47
CA ALA A 45 -9.70 2.82 1.65
C ALA A 45 -9.54 3.22 0.17
N ASP A 46 -10.46 4.01 -0.38
CA ASP A 46 -10.43 4.46 -1.77
C ASP A 46 -9.23 5.39 -2.03
N ASP A 47 -8.98 6.34 -1.12
CA ASP A 47 -7.84 7.26 -1.23
C ASP A 47 -6.51 6.50 -1.14
N HIS A 48 -6.43 5.53 -0.22
CA HIS A 48 -5.25 4.69 -0.06
C HIS A 48 -4.99 3.83 -1.29
N ALA A 49 -6.05 3.21 -1.86
CA ALA A 49 -5.96 2.41 -3.06
C ALA A 49 -5.55 3.25 -4.27
N ALA A 50 -6.08 4.46 -4.42
CA ALA A 50 -5.70 5.39 -5.47
C ALA A 50 -4.22 5.82 -5.35
N GLY A 51 -3.77 6.16 -4.13
CA GLY A 51 -2.37 6.53 -3.87
C GLY A 51 -1.38 5.40 -4.17
N LEU A 52 -1.68 4.17 -3.75
CA LEU A 52 -0.82 3.01 -4.07
C LEU A 52 -0.82 2.70 -5.57
N SER A 53 -1.98 2.76 -6.21
CA SER A 53 -2.08 2.53 -7.66
C SER A 53 -1.25 3.55 -8.45
N SER A 54 -1.30 4.83 -8.05
CA SER A 54 -0.46 5.87 -8.64
C SER A 54 1.03 5.60 -8.41
N SER A 55 1.41 5.15 -7.22
CA SER A 55 2.81 4.83 -6.90
C SER A 55 3.34 3.66 -7.75
N LEU A 56 2.53 2.61 -7.95
CA LEU A 56 2.89 1.48 -8.81
C LEU A 56 2.97 1.86 -10.28
N ALA A 57 2.10 2.76 -10.75
CA ALA A 57 2.19 3.31 -12.10
C ALA A 57 3.50 4.09 -12.32
N ASN A 58 3.88 4.95 -11.37
CA ASN A 58 5.16 5.67 -11.42
C ASN A 58 6.37 4.73 -11.38
N LEU A 59 6.29 3.64 -10.60
CA LEU A 59 7.34 2.62 -10.57
C LEU A 59 7.47 1.91 -11.92
N ALA A 60 6.35 1.58 -12.57
CA ALA A 60 6.37 0.98 -13.90
C ALA A 60 7.04 1.92 -14.91
N GLU A 61 6.65 3.20 -14.94
CA GLU A 61 7.27 4.21 -15.81
C GLU A 61 8.78 4.35 -15.54
N HIS A 62 9.20 4.36 -14.28
CA HIS A 62 10.62 4.46 -13.92
C HIS A 62 11.47 3.26 -14.36
N LEU A 63 10.87 2.07 -14.48
CA LEU A 63 11.57 0.84 -14.88
C LEU A 63 11.57 0.61 -16.39
N GLU A 64 10.70 1.31 -17.13
CA GLU A 64 10.57 1.20 -18.59
C GLU A 64 11.46 2.19 -19.36
N THR A 65 12.24 3.02 -18.64
CA THR A 65 13.38 3.79 -19.18
C THR A 65 14.63 2.95 -19.38
#